data_AF-A0A174F6N9-F1
#
_entry.id   AF-A0A174F6N9-F1
#
_cell.length_a   1.000
_cell.length_b   1.000
_cell.length_c   1.000
_cell.angle_alpha   90.00
_cell.angle_beta   90.00
_cell.angle_gamma   90.00
#
_symmetry.space_group_name_H-M   'P 1'
#
loop_
_entity.id
_entity.type
_entity.pdbx_description
1 polymer ?
#
loop_
_entity_poly.entity_id
_entity_poly.type
_entity_poly.pdbx_seq_one_letter_code
_entity_poly.pdbx_strand_id
1 'polypeptide(L)' 'MLVRELSDRGVYVSSGSACHRGKPSHVFAALGLPKRTLMGVLRVSFSPESTRADVDALAGGLTEITKTRIAAR' A
#
# COMPACT_ATOMS: atom_id res chain seq x y z
N MET A 1 -4.67 -9.50 2.21
CA MET A 1 -3.56 -8.72 1.61
C MET A 1 -4.06 -7.29 1.45
N LEU A 2 -3.33 -6.27 1.93
CA LEU A 2 -3.80 -4.87 1.94
C LEU A 2 -4.28 -4.38 0.57
N VAL A 3 -3.49 -4.63 -0.48
CA VAL A 3 -3.82 -4.24 -1.86
C VAL A 3 -5.17 -4.82 -2.31
N ARG A 4 -5.38 -6.13 -2.11
CA ARG A 4 -6.64 -6.79 -2.47
C ARG A 4 -7.84 -6.17 -1.74
N GLU A 5 -7.70 -5.93 -0.44
CA GLU A 5 -8.80 -5.37 0.34
C GLU A 5 -9.14 -3.93 -0.08
N LEU A 6 -8.15 -3.12 -0.43
CA LEU A 6 -8.40 -1.80 -1.02
C LEU A 6 -9.09 -1.93 -2.39
N SER A 7 -8.69 -2.90 -3.22
CA SER A 7 -9.31 -3.14 -4.53
C SER A 7 -10.78 -3.58 -4.41
N ASP A 8 -11.11 -4.41 -3.41
CA ASP A 8 -12.49 -4.81 -3.11
C ASP A 8 -13.37 -3.60 -2.71
N ARG A 9 -12.74 -2.50 -2.26
CA ARG A 9 -13.39 -1.20 -1.95
C ARG A 9 -13.34 -0.20 -3.11
N GLY A 10 -12.90 -0.63 -4.29
CA GLY A 10 -12.75 0.24 -5.47
C GLY A 10 -11.50 1.12 -5.49
N VAL A 11 -10.55 0.91 -4.56
CA VAL A 11 -9.29 1.68 -4.50
C VAL A 11 -8.14 0.84 -5.06
N TYR A 12 -7.61 1.25 -6.21
CA TYR A 12 -6.57 0.51 -6.92
C TYR A 12 -5.17 1.06 -6.63
N VAL A 13 -4.36 0.27 -5.94
CA VAL A 13 -2.99 0.61 -5.56
C VAL A 13 -2.05 -0.55 -5.83
N SER A 14 -0.74 -0.30 -5.75
CA SER A 14 0.28 -1.33 -5.92
C SER A 14 1.06 -1.51 -4.62
N SER A 15 1.42 -2.74 -4.25
CA SER A 15 2.46 -2.92 -3.23
C SER A 15 3.77 -2.40 -3.82
N GLY A 16 4.37 -1.37 -3.21
CA GLY A 16 5.57 -0.72 -3.71
C GLY A 16 6.79 -1.64 -3.76
N SER A 17 6.74 -2.78 -3.07
CA SER A 17 7.56 -3.93 -3.44
C SER A 17 6.97 -4.59 -4.68
N ALA A 18 7.70 -4.53 -5.78
CA ALA A 18 7.72 -5.59 -6.77
C ALA A 18 8.12 -6.92 -6.08
N CYS A 19 7.23 -7.48 -5.26
CA CYS A 19 7.37 -8.81 -4.70
C CYS A 19 7.15 -9.81 -5.85
N HIS A 20 8.10 -9.86 -6.76
CA HIS A 20 8.34 -11.07 -7.51
C HIS A 20 8.86 -12.08 -6.50
N ARG A 21 7.97 -12.92 -5.96
CA ARG A 21 8.31 -14.04 -5.06
C ARG A 21 8.96 -13.62 -3.72
N GLY A 22 8.43 -12.58 -3.07
CA GLY A 22 8.79 -12.25 -1.68
C GLY A 22 10.14 -11.53 -1.48
N LYS A 23 10.69 -10.91 -2.54
CA LYS A 23 11.89 -10.06 -2.45
C LYS A 23 11.54 -8.58 -2.68
N PRO A 24 12.24 -7.63 -2.04
CA PRO A 24 12.09 -6.21 -2.35
C PRO A 24 12.54 -5.93 -3.80
N SER A 25 12.01 -4.87 -4.40
CA SER A 25 12.50 -4.43 -5.72
C SER A 25 13.97 -4.00 -5.61
N HIS A 26 14.70 -3.99 -6.73
CA HIS A 26 16.10 -3.52 -6.73
C HIS A 26 16.21 -2.06 -6.22
N VAL A 27 15.22 -1.21 -6.52
CA VAL A 27 15.15 0.17 -6.02
C VAL A 27 15.04 0.19 -4.50
N PHE A 28 14.09 -0.56 -3.92
CA PHE A 28 13.92 -0.61 -2.47
C PHE A 28 15.12 -1.27 -1.78
N ALA A 29 15.69 -2.31 -2.36
CA ALA A 29 16.89 -2.96 -1.84
C ALA A 29 18.09 -1.99 -1.73
N ALA A 30 18.21 -1.04 -2.66
CA ALA A 30 19.27 -0.04 -2.65
C ALA A 30 19.14 1.02 -1.54
N LEU A 31 17.98 1.17 -0.90
CA LEU A 31 17.75 2.17 0.14
C LEU A 31 18.45 1.84 1.47
N GLY A 32 18.98 0.63 1.65
CA GLY A 32 19.68 0.22 2.88
C GLY A 32 18.79 0.18 4.14
N LEU A 33 17.46 0.14 3.97
CA LEU A 33 16.51 0.13 5.09
C LEU A 33 16.36 -1.27 5.72
N PRO A 34 15.89 -1.35 6.98
CA PRO A 34 15.58 -2.63 7.60
C PRO A 34 14.58 -3.46 6.78
N LYS A 35 14.77 -4.79 6.75
CA LYS A 35 13.93 -5.74 5.98
C LYS A 35 12.43 -5.54 6.24
N ARG A 36 12.03 -5.27 7.48
CA ARG A 36 10.62 -5.03 7.84
C ARG A 36 10.04 -3.85 7.07
N THR A 37 10.80 -2.76 6.94
CA THR A 37 10.40 -1.56 6.20
C THR A 37 10.34 -1.84 4.70
N LEU A 38 11.37 -2.51 4.15
CA LEU A 38 11.44 -2.85 2.73
C LEU A 38 10.28 -3.73 2.24
N MET A 39 9.75 -4.58 3.12
CA MET A 39 8.64 -5.48 2.80
C MET A 39 7.25 -4.88 3.09
N GLY A 40 7.18 -3.70 3.72
CA GLY A 40 5.94 -3.06 4.17
C GLY A 40 5.44 -1.93 3.29
N VAL A 41 5.95 -1.80 2.06
CA VAL A 41 5.71 -0.61 1.24
C VAL A 41 4.44 -0.71 0.41
N LEU A 42 3.62 0.35 0.45
CA LEU A 42 2.51 0.61 -0.46
C LEU A 42 2.90 1.76 -1.41
N ARG A 43 2.71 1.57 -2.72
CA ARG A 43 2.90 2.62 -3.72
C ARG A 43 1.56 3.13 -4.19
N VAL A 44 1.38 4.43 -4.04
CA VAL A 44 0.23 5.18 -4.54
C VAL A 44 0.71 6.10 -5.65
N SER A 45 -0.02 6.17 -6.74
CA SER A 45 0.29 7.01 -7.88
C SER A 45 -0.98 7.73 -8.29
N PHE A 46 -0.84 9.01 -8.63
CA PHE A 46 -1.95 9.86 -9.04
C PHE A 46 -1.80 10.23 -10.51
N SER A 47 -2.91 10.60 -11.13
CA SER A 47 -3.00 11.14 -12.48
C SER A 47 -3.74 12.48 -12.46
N PRO A 48 -3.74 13.25 -13.57
CA PRO A 48 -4.53 14.49 -13.66
C PRO A 48 -6.03 14.30 -13.40
N GLU A 49 -6.55 13.10 -13.63
CA GLU A 49 -7.96 12.73 -13.40
C GLU A 49 -8.24 12.33 -11.95
N SER A 50 -7.21 12.14 -11.12
CA SER A 50 -7.38 11.80 -9.71
C SER A 50 -8.09 12.92 -8.97
N THR A 51 -9.12 12.56 -8.22
CA THR A 51 -9.97 13.49 -7.49
C THR A 51 -9.67 13.48 -6.00
N ARG A 52 -10.16 14.51 -5.30
CA ARG A 52 -10.14 14.53 -3.84
C ARG A 52 -10.91 13.34 -3.24
N ALA A 53 -12.00 12.92 -3.87
CA ALA A 53 -12.78 11.76 -3.44
C ALA A 53 -11.97 10.46 -3.48
N ASP A 54 -11.10 10.28 -4.49
CA ASP A 54 -10.21 9.11 -4.58
C ASP A 54 -9.22 9.06 -3.41
N VAL A 55 -8.67 10.23 -3.05
CA VAL A 55 -7.76 10.37 -1.90
C VAL A 55 -8.49 10.09 -0.59
N ASP A 56 -9.69 10.64 -0.42
CA ASP A 56 -10.49 10.44 0.79
C ASP A 56 -10.91 8.96 0.93
N ALA A 57 -11.26 8.29 -0.17
CA ALA A 57 -11.56 6.85 -0.19
C ALA A 57 -10.34 6.00 0.18
N LEU A 58 -9.16 6.31 -0.35
CA LEU A 58 -7.91 5.64 0.02
C LEU A 58 -7.59 5.84 1.51
N ALA A 59 -7.64 7.08 1.99
CA ALA A 59 -7.34 7.42 3.39
C ALA A 59 -8.31 6.71 4.35
N GLY A 60 -9.62 6.79 4.09
CA GLY A 60 -10.64 6.12 4.86
C GLY A 60 -10.46 4.60 4.87
N GLY A 61 -10.18 4.00 3.72
CA GLY A 61 -9.86 2.58 3.60
C GLY A 61 -8.66 2.17 4.47
N LEU A 62 -7.56 2.92 4.40
CA LEU A 62 -6.36 2.65 5.21
C LEU A 62 -6.62 2.79 6.71
N THR A 63 -7.37 3.81 7.13
CA THR A 63 -7.74 4.02 8.53
C THR A 63 -8.56 2.85 9.07
N GLU A 64 -9.60 2.42 8.34
CA GLU A 64 -10.46 1.32 8.78
C GLU A 64 -9.73 -0.02 8.82
N ILE A 65 -8.88 -0.30 7.83
CA ILE A 65 -8.05 -1.52 7.82
C ILE A 65 -7.07 -1.52 9.00
N THR A 66 -6.50 -0.37 9.34
CA THR A 66 -5.59 -0.25 10.49
C THR A 66 -6.32 -0.54 11.80
N LYS A 67 -7.49 0.05 12.02
CA LYS A 67 -8.31 -0.20 13.22
C LYS A 67 -8.70 -1.67 13.36
N THR A 68 -9.13 -2.29 12.26
CA THR A 68 -9.67 -3.67 12.30
C THR A 68 -8.59 -4.75 12.34
N ARG A 69 -7.44 -4.56 11.69
CA ARG A 69 -6.39 -5.60 11.58
C ARG A 69 -5.15 -5.38 12.42
N ILE A 70 -4.81 -4.12 12.71
CA ILE A 70 -3.56 -3.80 13.43
C ILE A 70 -3.85 -3.56 14.92
N ALA A 71 -4.91 -2.81 15.26
CA ALA A 71 -5.25 -2.56 16.67
C ALA A 71 -5.83 -3.79 17.39
N ALA A 72 -6.27 -4.82 16.64
CA ALA A 72 -6.68 -6.11 17.18
C ALA A 72 -5.50 -7.08 17.45
N ARG A 73 -4.25 -6.63 17.23
CA ARG A 73 -3.00 -7.36 17.53
C ARG A 73 -2.28 -6.69 18.69
#